data_AF-A0A183SP70-F1
#
_entry.id   AF-A0A183SP70-F1
#
_cell.length_a   1.000
_cell.length_b   1.000
_cell.length_c   1.000
_cell.angle_alpha   90.00
_cell.angle_beta   90.00
_cell.angle_gamma   90.00
#
_symmetry.space_group_name_H-M   'P 1'
#
loop_
_entity.id
_entity.type
_entity.pdbx_description
1 polymer ?
#
loop_
_entity_poly.entity_id
_entity_poly.type
_entity_poly.pdbx_seq_one_letter_code
_entity_poly.pdbx_strand_id
1 'polypeptide(L)'
;MAVRQTTQDSRFTEFLRLLVRKEDDVALKFFLNNQDKLLTEEACGPMSKLFKKRLADQAEEDKEYAKIVIEAEERRKRLKEEYTKKADEFEARRRRCDTAGMEQLDMRPASPPTRHLLYTGVSSEGLGRTQYLKVRNRQGPDEKFGMKLSSAWNIGWRLSDSISLNDIKKSQFARTSVMQNTVYGLNGIPFSPIEEDRRVWYN
;
A
#
# COMPACT_ATOMS: atom_id res chain seq x y z
N MET A 1 -7.42 -66.26 18.50
CA MET A 1 -7.42 -65.32 17.36
C MET A 1 -6.01 -64.80 17.17
N ALA A 2 -5.33 -65.16 16.08
CA ALA A 2 -3.94 -64.75 15.84
C ALA A 2 -3.91 -63.36 15.19
N VAL A 3 -3.41 -62.36 15.91
CA VAL A 3 -3.22 -61.00 15.44
C VAL A 3 -2.02 -60.98 14.49
N ARG A 4 -2.27 -60.77 13.19
CA ARG A 4 -1.20 -60.52 12.21
C ARG A 4 -0.55 -59.18 12.56
N GLN A 5 0.63 -59.20 13.15
CA GLN A 5 1.45 -58.01 13.30
C GLN A 5 2.07 -57.68 11.94
N THR A 6 1.42 -56.78 11.19
CA THR A 6 2.00 -56.17 9.99
C THR A 6 3.02 -55.12 10.45
N THR A 7 4.25 -55.55 10.74
CA THR A 7 5.37 -54.61 10.91
C THR A 7 5.68 -53.99 9.55
N GLN A 8 5.19 -52.78 9.30
CA GLN A 8 5.55 -52.01 8.11
C GLN A 8 7.00 -51.52 8.29
N ASP A 9 7.96 -52.32 7.81
CA ASP A 9 9.37 -51.96 7.81
C ASP A 9 9.62 -50.93 6.71
N SER A 10 9.89 -49.68 7.10
CA SER A 10 10.15 -48.58 6.18
C SER A 10 11.38 -48.84 5.31
N ARG A 11 12.34 -49.64 5.79
CA ARG A 11 13.54 -50.03 5.05
C ARG A 11 13.21 -50.88 3.83
N PHE A 12 12.24 -51.78 3.97
CA PHE A 12 11.77 -52.61 2.86
C PHE A 12 11.05 -51.77 1.80
N THR A 13 10.28 -50.75 2.23
CA THR A 13 9.62 -49.83 1.29
C THR A 13 10.60 -48.94 0.52
N GLU A 14 11.67 -48.45 1.15
CA GLU A 14 12.72 -47.69 0.48
C GLU A 14 13.52 -48.55 -0.51
N PHE A 15 13.81 -49.80 -0.13
CA PHE A 15 14.45 -50.75 -1.04
C PHE A 15 13.63 -50.98 -2.32
N LEU A 16 12.31 -51.16 -2.20
CA LEU A 16 11.43 -51.30 -3.36
C LEU A 16 11.38 -50.02 -4.21
N ARG A 17 11.35 -48.83 -3.59
CA ARG A 17 11.45 -47.55 -4.33
C ARG A 17 12.76 -47.42 -5.10
N LEU A 18 13.88 -47.84 -4.50
CA LEU A 18 15.18 -47.81 -5.16
C LEU A 18 15.26 -48.79 -6.33
N LEU A 19 14.65 -49.98 -6.20
CA LEU A 19 14.55 -50.93 -7.31
C LEU A 19 13.74 -50.36 -8.46
N VAL A 20 12.56 -49.79 -8.18
CA VAL A 20 11.71 -49.15 -9.20
C VAL A 20 12.46 -48.01 -9.89
N ARG A 21 13.11 -47.12 -9.13
CA ARG A 21 13.93 -46.04 -9.70
C ARG A 21 15.06 -46.57 -10.59
N LYS A 22 15.74 -47.64 -10.16
CA LYS A 22 16.84 -48.22 -10.91
C LYS A 22 16.33 -48.86 -12.21
N GLU A 23 15.19 -49.52 -12.18
CA GLU A 23 14.53 -50.07 -13.36
C GLU A 23 14.15 -48.94 -14.33
N ASP A 24 13.50 -47.89 -13.82
CA ASP A 24 13.13 -46.70 -14.59
C ASP A 24 14.37 -46.03 -15.21
N ASP A 25 15.45 -45.84 -14.46
CA ASP A 25 16.70 -45.26 -14.95
C ASP A 25 17.35 -46.09 -16.06
N VAL A 26 17.35 -47.41 -15.92
CA VAL A 26 17.88 -48.32 -16.95
C VAL A 26 17.02 -48.26 -18.21
N ALA A 27 15.69 -48.27 -18.06
CA ALA A 27 14.77 -48.13 -19.18
C ALA A 27 14.94 -46.77 -19.88
N LEU A 28 15.10 -45.68 -19.11
CA LEU A 28 15.31 -44.33 -19.63
C LEU A 28 16.63 -44.22 -20.38
N LYS A 29 17.72 -44.77 -19.83
CA LYS A 29 19.03 -44.82 -20.51
C LYS A 29 18.97 -45.63 -21.80
N PHE A 30 18.28 -46.77 -21.78
CA PHE A 30 18.06 -47.56 -22.98
C PHE A 30 17.31 -46.76 -24.05
N PHE A 31 16.24 -46.06 -23.66
CA PHE A 31 15.46 -45.22 -24.56
C PHE A 31 16.30 -44.09 -25.17
N LEU A 32 17.05 -43.34 -24.36
CA LEU A 32 17.92 -42.25 -24.83
C LEU A 32 18.96 -42.76 -25.83
N ASN A 33 19.61 -43.89 -25.53
CA ASN A 33 20.62 -44.48 -26.42
C ASN A 33 20.06 -44.99 -27.76
N ASN A 34 18.75 -45.26 -27.82
CA ASN A 34 18.07 -45.80 -29.01
C ASN A 34 17.02 -44.85 -29.57
N GLN A 35 16.95 -43.60 -29.11
CA GLN A 35 15.84 -42.69 -29.42
C GLN A 35 15.71 -42.49 -30.94
N ASP A 36 16.84 -42.36 -31.64
CA ASP A 36 16.87 -42.01 -33.06
C ASP A 36 16.34 -43.15 -33.92
N LYS A 37 16.46 -44.40 -33.43
CA LYS A 37 15.90 -45.59 -34.09
C LYS A 37 14.41 -45.78 -33.77
N LEU A 38 13.95 -45.37 -32.58
CA LEU A 38 12.58 -45.56 -32.10
C LEU A 38 11.63 -44.41 -32.50
N LEU A 39 12.15 -43.21 -32.71
CA LEU A 39 11.37 -41.99 -32.99
C LEU A 39 11.37 -41.58 -34.47
N THR A 40 11.76 -42.49 -35.36
CA THR A 40 11.66 -42.33 -36.83
C THR A 40 10.22 -42.03 -37.25
N GLU A 41 10.06 -41.23 -38.30
CA GLU A 41 8.74 -40.78 -38.76
C GLU A 41 7.79 -41.92 -39.18
N GLU A 42 8.35 -43.06 -39.58
CA GLU A 42 7.60 -44.26 -39.98
C GLU A 42 7.12 -45.09 -38.77
N ALA A 43 7.88 -45.08 -37.66
CA ALA A 43 7.53 -45.80 -36.44
C ALA A 43 6.56 -45.02 -35.53
N CYS A 44 6.46 -43.71 -35.73
CA CYS A 44 5.72 -42.81 -34.86
C CYS A 44 4.39 -42.38 -35.51
N GLY A 45 3.26 -42.82 -34.94
CA GLY A 45 1.93 -42.54 -35.48
C GLY A 45 1.52 -41.05 -35.43
N PRO A 46 0.37 -40.67 -36.02
CA PRO A 46 -0.06 -39.26 -36.16
C PRO A 46 -0.09 -38.47 -34.84
N MET A 47 -0.40 -39.14 -33.73
CA MET A 47 -0.45 -38.53 -32.40
C MET A 47 0.92 -38.08 -31.88
N SER A 48 2.00 -38.80 -32.19
CA SER A 48 3.33 -38.42 -31.71
C SER A 48 3.84 -37.14 -32.39
N LYS A 49 3.49 -36.92 -33.66
CA LYS A 49 3.79 -35.68 -34.39
C LYS A 49 3.11 -34.48 -33.72
N LEU A 50 1.85 -34.63 -33.33
CA LEU A 50 1.12 -33.60 -32.57
C LEU A 50 1.76 -33.34 -31.19
N PHE A 51 2.18 -34.39 -30.49
CA PHE A 51 2.88 -34.24 -29.20
C PHE A 51 4.21 -33.52 -29.34
N LYS A 52 5.05 -33.87 -30.32
CA LYS A 52 6.32 -33.17 -30.59
C LYS A 52 6.09 -31.69 -30.91
N LYS A 53 5.07 -31.38 -31.72
CA LYS A 53 4.70 -30.00 -32.04
C LYS A 53 4.27 -29.22 -30.79
N ARG A 54 3.37 -29.79 -29.97
CA ARG A 54 2.95 -29.16 -28.70
C ARG A 54 4.11 -28.94 -27.74
N LEU A 55 5.04 -29.87 -27.63
CA LEU A 55 6.23 -29.70 -26.78
C LEU A 55 7.14 -28.58 -27.29
N ALA A 56 7.30 -28.44 -28.61
CA ALA A 56 8.04 -27.33 -29.19
C ALA A 56 7.34 -25.99 -28.95
N ASP A 57 6.03 -25.91 -29.17
CA ASP A 57 5.22 -24.71 -28.90
C ASP A 57 5.33 -24.31 -27.42
N GLN A 58 5.22 -25.28 -26.50
CA GLN A 58 5.35 -25.05 -25.06
C GLN A 58 6.76 -24.64 -24.65
N ALA A 59 7.80 -25.18 -25.29
CA ALA A 59 9.19 -24.76 -25.03
C ALA A 59 9.46 -23.32 -25.49
N GLU A 60 8.80 -22.84 -26.54
CA GLU A 60 8.87 -21.43 -26.94
C GLU A 60 8.13 -20.53 -25.95
N GLU A 61 6.96 -20.94 -25.48
CA GLU A 61 6.22 -20.24 -24.41
C GLU A 61 7.07 -20.13 -23.13
N ASP A 62 7.70 -21.22 -22.69
CA ASP A 62 8.58 -21.23 -21.50
C ASP A 62 9.77 -20.28 -21.63
N LYS A 63 10.37 -20.17 -22.84
CA LYS A 63 11.45 -19.20 -23.11
C LYS A 63 10.94 -17.76 -23.03
N GLU A 64 9.72 -17.50 -23.48
CA GLU A 64 9.12 -16.16 -23.42
C GLU A 64 8.80 -15.78 -21.97
N TYR A 65 8.23 -16.71 -21.19
CA TYR A 65 8.04 -16.52 -19.74
C TYR A 65 9.36 -16.26 -19.02
N ALA A 66 10.42 -16.99 -19.34
CA ALA A 66 11.74 -16.77 -18.75
C ALA A 66 12.27 -15.35 -19.03
N LYS A 67 12.09 -14.82 -20.25
CA LYS A 67 12.47 -13.43 -20.58
C LYS A 67 11.69 -12.42 -19.75
N ILE A 68 10.38 -12.62 -19.61
CA ILE A 68 9.50 -11.73 -18.80
C ILE A 68 9.94 -11.72 -17.34
N VAL A 69 10.29 -12.87 -16.77
CA VAL A 69 10.76 -12.97 -15.38
C VAL A 69 12.07 -12.21 -15.20
N ILE A 70 13.03 -12.38 -16.11
CA ILE A 70 14.31 -11.66 -16.07
C ILE A 70 14.08 -10.14 -16.15
N GLU A 71 13.24 -9.68 -17.08
CA GLU A 71 12.93 -8.25 -17.22
C GLU A 71 12.26 -7.69 -15.96
N ALA A 72 11.35 -8.44 -15.35
CA ALA A 72 10.68 -8.05 -14.11
C ALA A 72 11.67 -7.94 -12.94
N GLU A 73 12.63 -8.85 -12.82
CA GLU A 73 13.69 -8.79 -11.81
C GLU A 73 14.59 -7.56 -12.01
N GLU A 74 15.00 -7.28 -13.24
CA GLU A 74 15.79 -6.09 -13.56
C GLU A 74 15.01 -4.80 -13.27
N ARG A 75 13.71 -4.76 -13.57
CA ARG A 75 12.83 -3.63 -13.24
C ARG A 75 12.74 -3.43 -11.73
N ARG A 76 12.58 -4.50 -10.95
CA ARG A 76 12.57 -4.43 -9.47
C ARG A 76 13.89 -3.92 -8.92
N LYS A 77 15.01 -4.36 -9.49
CA LYS A 77 16.35 -3.90 -9.09
C LYS A 77 16.54 -2.41 -9.35
N ARG A 78 16.17 -1.93 -10.56
CA ARG A 78 16.19 -0.50 -10.91
C ARG A 78 15.34 0.36 -9.97
N LEU A 79 14.12 -0.08 -9.67
CA LEU A 79 13.27 0.60 -8.70
C LEU A 79 13.92 0.65 -7.32
N LYS A 80 14.47 -0.48 -6.84
CA LYS A 80 15.13 -0.55 -5.53
C LYS A 80 16.32 0.43 -5.45
N GLU A 81 17.14 0.50 -6.48
CA GLU A 81 18.26 1.44 -6.59
C GLU A 81 17.80 2.92 -6.61
N GLU A 82 16.70 3.21 -7.32
CA GLU A 82 16.10 4.55 -7.32
C GLU A 82 15.57 4.93 -5.94
N TYR A 83 14.89 4.01 -5.25
CA TYR A 83 14.40 4.20 -3.89
C TYR A 83 15.55 4.43 -2.90
N THR A 84 16.64 3.65 -2.98
CA THR A 84 17.81 3.86 -2.11
C THR A 84 18.45 5.20 -2.38
N LYS A 85 18.63 5.59 -3.64
CA LYS A 85 19.20 6.90 -4.00
C LYS A 85 18.34 8.06 -3.49
N LYS A 86 17.01 7.96 -3.61
CA LYS A 86 16.07 8.96 -3.06
C LYS A 86 16.11 9.01 -1.53
N ALA A 87 16.25 7.87 -0.87
CA ALA A 87 16.39 7.80 0.58
C ALA A 87 17.71 8.46 1.05
N ASP A 88 18.83 8.15 0.38
CA ASP A 88 20.13 8.74 0.67
C ASP A 88 20.13 10.26 0.42
N GLU A 89 19.49 10.72 -0.66
CA GLU A 89 19.33 12.14 -0.97
C GLU A 89 18.49 12.86 0.10
N PHE A 90 17.40 12.25 0.55
CA PHE A 90 16.55 12.78 1.62
C PHE A 90 17.31 12.84 2.95
N GLU A 91 18.09 11.81 3.27
CA GLU A 91 18.89 11.78 4.48
C GLU A 91 20.04 12.79 4.43
N ALA A 92 20.72 12.94 3.29
CA ALA A 92 21.71 13.99 3.07
C ALA A 92 21.10 15.40 3.18
N ARG A 93 19.88 15.59 2.67
CA ARG A 93 19.13 16.84 2.85
C ARG A 93 18.81 17.10 4.32
N ARG A 94 18.43 16.06 5.08
CA ARG A 94 18.21 16.16 6.53
C ARG A 94 19.49 16.56 7.27
N ARG A 95 20.60 15.86 7.02
CA ARG A 95 21.91 16.17 7.62
C ARG A 95 22.40 17.59 7.33
N ARG A 96 22.12 18.12 6.13
CA ARG A 96 22.41 19.53 5.77
C ARG A 96 21.57 20.54 6.56
N CYS A 97 20.39 20.15 7.04
CA CYS A 97 19.56 20.98 7.92
C CYS A 97 19.99 20.87 9.39
N ASP A 98 20.59 19.74 9.79
CA ASP A 98 21.01 19.50 11.18
C ASP A 98 22.31 20.25 11.55
N THR A 99 23.20 20.54 10.58
CA THR A 99 24.45 21.29 10.82
C THR A 99 24.27 22.80 11.04
N ALA A 100 23.04 23.31 10.98
CA ALA A 100 22.70 24.71 11.27
C ALA A 100 21.96 24.83 12.62
N GLY A 101 22.61 24.44 13.73
CA GLY A 101 22.30 24.94 15.08
C GLY A 101 20.83 24.82 15.54
N MET A 102 20.17 23.68 15.30
CA MET A 102 18.79 23.42 15.73
C MET A 102 18.63 22.19 16.64
N GLU A 103 19.68 21.77 17.33
CA GLU A 103 19.64 20.54 18.13
C GLU A 103 18.93 20.68 19.50
N GLN A 104 18.30 21.82 19.82
CA GLN A 104 17.76 22.08 21.16
C GLN A 104 16.40 22.82 21.19
N LEU A 105 15.51 22.57 20.23
CA LEU A 105 14.10 22.92 20.39
C LEU A 105 13.23 21.75 19.93
N ASP A 106 12.55 21.13 20.90
CA ASP A 106 11.56 20.06 20.71
C ASP A 106 10.33 20.52 19.87
N MET A 107 10.28 21.82 19.52
CA MET A 107 9.21 22.45 18.76
C MET A 107 9.76 23.27 17.59
N ARG A 108 9.05 23.25 16.47
CA ARG A 108 9.36 24.10 15.30
C ARG A 108 9.31 25.59 15.71
N PRO A 109 10.37 26.38 15.48
CA PRO A 109 10.35 27.80 15.79
C PRO A 109 9.31 28.54 14.95
N ALA A 110 8.67 29.54 15.55
CA ALA A 110 7.71 30.39 14.85
C ALA A 110 8.38 31.12 13.67
N SER A 111 7.67 31.26 12.55
CA SER A 111 8.19 32.01 11.40
C SER A 111 8.49 33.47 11.79
N PRO A 112 9.52 34.12 11.22
CA PRO A 112 9.85 35.52 11.52
C PRO A 112 8.63 36.48 11.53
N PRO A 113 7.70 36.44 10.55
CA PRO A 113 6.52 37.31 10.58
C PRO A 113 5.56 36.96 11.73
N THR A 114 5.38 35.67 12.04
CA THR A 114 4.55 35.23 13.17
C THR A 114 5.16 35.67 14.50
N ARG A 115 6.48 35.56 14.63
CA ARG A 115 7.23 36.00 15.81
C ARG A 115 7.08 37.51 16.00
N HIS A 116 7.18 38.28 14.93
CA HIS A 116 6.95 39.73 14.98
C HIS A 116 5.53 40.05 15.45
N LEU A 117 4.49 39.43 14.88
CA LEU A 117 3.11 39.63 15.32
C LEU A 117 2.90 39.28 16.80
N LEU A 118 3.52 38.20 17.29
CA LEU A 118 3.35 37.76 18.68
C LEU A 118 4.01 38.68 19.70
N TYR A 119 5.17 39.25 19.36
CA TYR A 119 6.03 39.98 20.31
C TYR A 119 6.05 41.50 20.10
N THR A 120 5.31 42.03 19.12
CA THR A 120 5.16 43.48 18.92
C THR A 120 3.93 44.00 19.66
N GLY A 121 4.15 44.89 20.63
CA GLY A 121 3.09 45.59 21.38
C GLY A 121 2.42 44.75 22.47
N VAL A 122 1.34 45.29 23.05
CA VAL A 122 0.60 44.66 24.17
C VAL A 122 -0.78 44.19 23.71
N SER A 123 -1.23 43.05 24.24
CA SER A 123 -2.51 42.45 23.86
C SER A 123 -3.75 43.27 24.22
N SER A 124 -3.66 44.12 25.26
CA SER A 124 -4.71 45.06 25.66
C SER A 124 -5.00 46.12 24.59
N GLU A 125 -3.97 46.55 23.85
CA GLU A 125 -4.09 47.52 22.75
C GLU A 125 -4.50 46.85 21.43
N GLY A 126 -4.80 45.55 21.45
CA GLY A 126 -5.13 44.77 20.28
C GLY A 126 -3.93 44.34 19.43
N LEU A 127 -2.71 44.62 19.88
CA LEU A 127 -1.44 44.19 19.28
C LEU A 127 -0.98 42.83 19.86
N GLY A 128 0.21 42.37 19.48
CA GLY A 128 0.79 41.12 20.00
C GLY A 128 -0.08 39.90 19.70
N ARG A 129 -0.37 39.12 20.75
CA ARG A 129 -1.19 37.90 20.67
C ARG A 129 -2.59 38.13 20.09
N THR A 130 -3.23 39.25 20.43
CA THR A 130 -4.57 39.58 19.92
C THR A 130 -4.55 39.77 18.40
N GLN A 131 -3.53 40.46 17.89
CA GLN A 131 -3.34 40.65 16.45
C GLN A 131 -3.01 39.33 15.76
N TYR A 132 -2.15 38.50 16.35
CA TYR A 132 -1.84 37.17 15.85
C TYR A 132 -3.09 36.30 15.70
N LEU A 133 -3.97 36.25 16.71
CA LEU A 133 -5.19 35.46 16.66
C LEU A 133 -6.15 35.97 15.58
N LYS A 134 -6.28 37.29 15.41
CA LYS A 134 -7.07 37.87 14.31
C LYS A 134 -6.56 37.44 12.95
N VAL A 135 -5.24 37.49 12.72
CA VAL A 135 -4.62 37.05 11.46
C VAL A 135 -4.79 35.55 11.28
N ARG A 136 -4.57 34.75 12.32
CA ARG A 136 -4.71 33.29 12.28
C ARG A 136 -6.13 32.83 12.02
N ASN A 137 -7.13 33.53 12.55
CA ASN A 137 -8.54 33.18 12.36
C ASN A 137 -9.07 33.55 10.96
N ARG A 138 -8.34 34.36 10.18
CA ARG A 138 -8.65 34.60 8.77
C ARG A 138 -8.27 33.42 7.87
N GLN A 139 -7.34 32.57 8.32
CA GLN A 139 -6.90 31.41 7.56
C GLN A 139 -7.86 30.24 7.76
N GLY A 140 -8.17 29.54 6.67
CA GLY A 140 -8.94 28.31 6.71
C GLY A 140 -8.20 27.18 7.45
N PRO A 141 -8.93 26.15 7.91
CA PRO A 141 -8.32 25.01 8.59
C PRO A 141 -7.27 24.29 7.73
N ASP A 142 -7.47 24.22 6.42
CA ASP A 142 -6.59 23.53 5.45
C ASP A 142 -5.18 24.17 5.41
N GLU A 143 -5.12 25.50 5.45
CA GLU A 143 -3.87 26.25 5.48
C GLU A 143 -3.21 26.18 6.87
N LYS A 144 -4.04 26.29 7.92
CA LYS A 144 -3.61 26.33 9.33
C LYS A 144 -3.04 24.99 9.82
N PHE A 145 -3.59 23.87 9.34
CA PHE A 145 -3.27 22.53 9.79
C PHE A 145 -2.73 21.68 8.63
N GLY A 146 -1.49 21.95 8.23
CA GLY A 146 -0.86 21.25 7.12
C GLY A 146 -0.41 19.81 7.40
N MET A 147 -0.32 19.39 8.67
CA MET A 147 0.09 18.04 9.05
C MET A 147 -1.08 17.27 9.66
N LYS A 148 -1.11 15.96 9.39
CA LYS A 148 -2.02 15.03 10.06
C LYS A 148 -1.63 14.95 11.54
N LEU A 149 -2.63 15.05 12.42
CA LEU A 149 -2.41 14.94 13.86
C LEU A 149 -2.03 13.50 14.27
N SER A 150 -2.47 12.50 13.52
CA SER A 150 -2.20 11.09 13.76
C SER A 150 -1.97 10.33 12.47
N SER A 151 -1.15 9.29 12.52
CA SER A 151 -0.95 8.34 11.40
C SER A 151 -2.24 7.60 11.03
N ALA A 152 -3.18 7.45 11.97
CA ALA A 152 -4.49 6.84 11.72
C ALA A 152 -5.40 7.71 10.85
N TRP A 153 -5.10 9.01 10.70
CA TRP A 153 -5.91 9.91 9.89
C TRP A 153 -5.48 9.81 8.43
N ASN A 154 -6.19 8.98 7.67
CA ASN A 154 -5.94 8.82 6.23
C ASN A 154 -6.21 10.13 5.46
N ILE A 155 -7.20 10.90 5.91
CA ILE A 155 -7.60 12.19 5.33
C ILE A 155 -7.43 13.27 6.41
N GLY A 156 -6.65 14.31 6.12
CA GLY A 156 -6.45 15.46 7.02
C GLY A 156 -7.26 16.68 6.56
N TRP A 157 -6.93 17.87 7.08
CA TRP A 157 -7.57 19.12 6.65
C TRP A 157 -7.24 19.50 5.20
N ARG A 158 -6.09 19.09 4.67
CA ARG A 158 -5.70 19.33 3.26
C ARG A 158 -6.35 18.37 2.28
N LEU A 159 -7.67 18.48 2.15
CA LEU A 159 -8.46 17.67 1.21
C LEU A 159 -8.10 17.99 -0.24
N SER A 160 -7.80 19.27 -0.54
CA SER A 160 -7.39 19.75 -1.87
C SER A 160 -6.20 19.00 -2.47
N ASP A 161 -5.26 18.57 -1.62
CA ASP A 161 -4.01 17.96 -2.05
C ASP A 161 -4.19 16.46 -2.38
N SER A 162 -5.24 15.84 -1.81
CA SER A 162 -5.49 14.40 -1.90
C SER A 162 -6.68 14.02 -2.77
N ILE A 163 -7.66 14.92 -2.89
CA ILE A 163 -8.90 14.67 -3.63
C ILE A 163 -9.06 15.80 -4.64
N SER A 164 -8.97 15.46 -5.94
CA SER A 164 -9.29 16.43 -6.97
C SER A 164 -10.80 16.65 -7.03
N LEU A 165 -11.24 17.90 -7.24
CA LEU A 165 -12.68 18.21 -7.35
C LEU A 165 -13.38 17.41 -8.45
N ASN A 166 -12.64 17.03 -9.50
CA ASN A 166 -13.13 16.23 -10.61
C ASN A 166 -13.38 14.76 -10.22
N ASP A 167 -12.67 14.26 -9.21
CA ASP A 167 -12.83 12.90 -8.69
C ASP A 167 -14.02 12.80 -7.70
N ILE A 168 -14.51 13.93 -7.19
CA ILE A 168 -15.68 13.98 -6.30
C ILE A 168 -16.94 13.77 -7.14
N LYS A 169 -17.24 12.52 -7.46
CA LYS A 169 -18.48 12.14 -8.12
C LYS A 169 -19.64 12.19 -7.12
N LYS A 170 -20.56 13.14 -7.31
CA LYS A 170 -21.85 13.09 -6.62
C LYS A 170 -22.60 11.87 -7.11
N SER A 171 -22.99 10.97 -6.20
CA SER A 171 -23.81 9.81 -6.59
C SER A 171 -25.16 10.30 -7.10
N GLN A 172 -25.56 9.84 -8.29
CA GLN A 172 -26.86 10.16 -8.90
C GLN A 172 -28.05 9.70 -8.05
N PHE A 173 -27.83 8.68 -7.20
CA PHE A 173 -28.84 8.08 -6.35
C PHE A 173 -28.71 8.47 -4.87
N ALA A 174 -27.78 9.37 -4.53
CA ALA A 174 -27.65 9.83 -3.16
C ALA A 174 -28.91 10.60 -2.75
N ARG A 175 -29.55 10.15 -1.67
CA ARG A 175 -30.70 10.81 -1.03
C ARG A 175 -30.29 12.05 -0.24
N THR A 176 -29.37 12.85 -0.77
CA THR A 176 -28.86 14.06 -0.11
C THR A 176 -29.98 15.05 0.16
N SER A 177 -30.98 15.15 -0.73
CA SER A 177 -32.18 15.97 -0.50
C SER A 177 -33.02 15.47 0.67
N VAL A 178 -33.16 14.15 0.85
CA VAL A 178 -33.91 13.60 2.00
C VAL A 178 -33.17 13.91 3.29
N MET A 179 -31.87 13.58 3.37
CA MET A 179 -31.04 13.89 4.55
C MET A 179 -31.00 15.39 4.84
N GLN A 180 -30.90 16.24 3.83
CA GLN A 180 -30.88 17.69 4.00
C GLN A 180 -32.20 18.20 4.59
N ASN A 181 -33.33 17.70 4.09
CA ASN A 181 -34.66 18.11 4.52
C ASN A 181 -35.06 17.50 5.88
N THR A 182 -34.53 16.32 6.25
CA THR A 182 -34.88 15.65 7.50
C THR A 182 -33.96 16.01 8.66
N VAL A 183 -32.66 16.20 8.41
CA VAL A 183 -31.66 16.38 9.47
C VAL A 183 -31.37 17.86 9.74
N TYR A 184 -31.43 18.72 8.73
CA TYR A 184 -31.13 20.15 8.89
C TYR A 184 -32.40 20.99 8.75
N GLY A 185 -32.89 21.53 9.87
CA GLY A 185 -33.96 22.53 9.85
C GLY A 185 -33.46 23.89 9.36
N LEU A 186 -34.31 24.67 8.69
CA LEU A 186 -34.01 26.03 8.21
C LEU A 186 -33.60 26.99 9.35
N ASN A 187 -34.11 26.75 10.56
CA ASN A 187 -33.75 27.46 11.78
C ASN A 187 -33.57 26.43 12.90
N GLY A 188 -32.34 26.24 13.40
CA GLY A 188 -32.07 25.30 14.48
C GLY A 188 -32.49 25.85 15.84
N ILE A 189 -33.60 25.36 16.39
CA ILE A 189 -34.08 25.57 17.77
C ILE A 189 -34.77 24.26 18.22
N PRO A 190 -34.55 23.77 19.46
CA PRO A 190 -34.89 22.41 19.90
C PRO A 190 -36.38 22.03 19.83
N PHE A 191 -36.65 20.73 19.65
CA PHE A 191 -37.98 20.08 19.65
C PHE A 191 -38.57 19.85 21.05
N SER A 192 -38.21 20.67 22.03
CA SER A 192 -38.95 20.74 23.29
C SER A 192 -39.56 22.14 23.39
N PRO A 193 -40.77 22.30 23.97
CA PRO A 193 -41.08 23.59 24.56
C PRO A 193 -39.94 23.89 25.54
N ILE A 194 -39.30 25.05 25.38
CA ILE A 194 -38.41 25.58 26.40
C ILE A 194 -39.34 25.79 27.60
N GLU A 195 -39.40 24.82 28.51
CA GLU A 195 -39.79 25.15 29.87
C GLU A 195 -38.82 26.26 30.28
N GLU A 196 -39.35 27.46 30.47
CA GLU A 196 -38.61 28.57 31.03
C GLU A 196 -37.99 28.07 32.33
N ASP A 197 -36.72 27.67 32.30
CA ASP A 197 -35.95 27.48 33.52
C ASP A 197 -35.87 28.88 34.14
N ARG A 198 -36.80 29.16 35.04
CA ARG A 198 -36.82 30.32 35.93
C ARG A 198 -35.66 30.25 36.92
N ARG A 199 -34.47 29.90 36.46
CA ARG A 199 -33.24 30.27 37.11
C ARG A 199 -33.05 31.76 36.90
N VAL A 200 -33.76 32.49 37.76
CA VAL A 200 -33.47 33.86 38.12
C VAL A 200 -32.03 33.86 38.62
N TRP A 201 -31.09 34.21 37.75
CA TRP A 201 -29.79 34.68 38.19
C TRP A 201 -30.03 36.06 38.78
N TYR A 202 -30.30 36.12 40.09
CA TYR A 202 -30.42 37.38 40.81
C TYR A 202 -29.06 38.11 40.81
N ASN A 203 -29.18 39.42 40.56
CA ASN A 203 -28.38 40.57 40.99
C ASN A 203 -26.86 40.57 40.74
#